data_AF-A0A6B3EPT7-F1
#
_entry.id   AF-A0A6B3EPT7-F1
#
_cell.length_a   1.000
_cell.length_b   1.000
_cell.length_c   1.000
_cell.angle_alpha   90.00
_cell.angle_beta   90.00
_cell.angle_gamma   90.00
#
_symmetry.space_group_name_H-M   'P 1'
#
loop_
_entity.id
_entity.type
_entity.pdbx_description
1 polymer ?
#
loop_
_entity_poly.entity_id
_entity_poly.type
_entity_poly.pdbx_seq_one_letter_code
_entity_poly.pdbx_strand_id
1 'polypeptide(L)' 'EMGKLQEELDHANAWDLDAQLEQAMDALGCPPGDWPVVNLSGGEKRRVALCKLLLEAPDLLLLDEPTNHL' A
#
# COMPACT_ATOMS: atom_id res chain seq x y z
N GLU A 1 -24.60 19.10 -13.44
CA GLU A 1 -23.43 19.31 -12.56
C GLU A 1 -23.41 18.36 -11.36
N MET A 2 -24.48 18.23 -10.57
CA MET A 2 -24.54 17.30 -9.42
C MET A 2 -24.23 15.81 -9.74
N GLY A 3 -24.58 15.29 -10.92
CA GLY A 3 -24.28 13.90 -11.30
C GLY A 3 -22.78 13.59 -11.48
N LYS A 4 -21.97 14.58 -11.88
CA LYS A 4 -20.52 14.39 -12.09
C LYS A 4 -19.76 14.26 -10.77
N LEU A 5 -20.13 15.06 -9.77
CA LEU A 5 -19.49 15.01 -8.45
C LEU A 5 -19.86 13.71 -7.70
N GLN A 6 -21.08 13.22 -7.90
CA GLN A 6 -21.54 11.94 -7.37
C GLN A 6 -20.78 10.77 -8.04
N GLU A 7 -20.61 10.81 -9.36
CA GLU A 7 -19.77 9.85 -10.11
C GLU A 7 -18.31 9.89 -9.65
N GLU A 8 -17.69 11.06 -9.46
CA GLU A 8 -16.32 11.19 -8.97
C GLU A 8 -16.13 10.65 -7.53
N LEU A 9 -17.15 10.79 -6.68
CA LEU A 9 -17.16 10.25 -5.31
C LEU A 9 -17.35 8.73 -5.29
N ASP A 10 -18.21 8.18 -6.15
CA ASP A 10 -18.36 6.74 -6.33
C ASP A 10 -17.10 6.12 -7.00
N HIS A 11 -16.42 6.87 -7.88
CA HIS A 11 -15.23 6.44 -8.63
C HIS A 11 -13.91 6.52 -7.87
N ALA A 12 -13.84 7.22 -6.75
CA ALA A 12 -12.59 7.30 -5.97
C ALA A 12 -12.19 5.95 -5.34
N ASN A 13 -12.97 4.87 -5.56
CA ASN A 13 -12.67 3.49 -5.19
C ASN A 13 -12.36 3.30 -3.69
N ALA A 14 -12.78 4.25 -2.85
CA ALA A 14 -12.47 4.27 -1.43
C ALA A 14 -13.07 3.07 -0.66
N TRP A 15 -14.17 2.50 -1.16
CA TRP A 15 -14.77 1.28 -0.61
C TRP A 15 -13.89 0.05 -0.75
N ASP A 16 -12.97 0.06 -1.72
CA ASP A 16 -12.08 -1.04 -2.03
C ASP A 16 -10.66 -0.81 -1.48
N LEU A 17 -10.41 0.38 -0.91
CA LEU A 17 -9.08 0.76 -0.42
C LEU A 17 -8.61 -0.16 0.71
N ASP A 18 -9.49 -0.49 1.65
CA ASP A 18 -9.17 -1.40 2.75
C ASP A 18 -8.86 -2.81 2.21
N ALA A 19 -9.64 -3.29 1.24
CA ALA A 19 -9.42 -4.60 0.61
C ALA A 19 -8.11 -4.64 -0.20
N GLN A 20 -7.81 -3.58 -0.96
CA GLN A 20 -6.56 -3.45 -1.70
C GLN A 20 -5.36 -3.35 -0.77
N LEU A 21 -5.49 -2.63 0.35
CA LEU A 21 -4.47 -2.53 1.38
C LEU A 21 -4.19 -3.89 2.00
N GLU A 22 -5.24 -4.62 2.44
CA GLU A 22 -5.10 -5.96 3.01
C GLU A 22 -4.44 -6.92 2.01
N GLN A 23 -4.90 -6.94 0.76
CA GLN A 23 -4.33 -7.79 -0.29
C GLN A 23 -2.85 -7.46 -0.55
N ALA A 24 -2.48 -6.18 -0.61
CA ALA A 24 -1.10 -5.76 -0.82
C ALA A 24 -0.20 -6.09 0.38
N MET A 25 -0.71 -5.89 1.60
CA MET A 25 -0.01 -6.23 2.84
C MET A 25 0.26 -7.73 2.94
N ASP A 26 -0.73 -8.57 2.61
CA ASP A 26 -0.59 -10.03 2.58
C ASP A 26 0.41 -10.48 1.51
N ALA A 27 0.31 -9.93 0.29
CA ALA A 27 1.22 -10.27 -0.81
C ALA A 27 2.68 -9.96 -0.48
N LEU A 28 2.93 -8.91 0.32
CA LEU A 28 4.25 -8.49 0.75
C LEU A 28 4.66 -9.04 2.13
N GLY A 29 3.84 -9.87 2.78
CA GLY A 29 4.15 -10.38 4.12
C GLY A 29 4.41 -9.26 5.13
N CYS A 30 3.58 -8.22 5.09
CA CYS A 30 3.66 -7.11 6.03
C CYS A 30 3.26 -7.57 7.45
N PRO A 31 3.82 -6.94 8.51
CA PRO A 31 3.34 -7.14 9.87
C PRO A 31 1.89 -6.61 10.01
N PRO A 32 1.20 -6.95 11.12
CA PRO A 32 -0.15 -6.45 11.40
C PRO A 32 -0.22 -4.92 11.35
N GLY A 33 -1.30 -4.38 10.76
CA GLY A 33 -1.44 -2.94 10.50
C GLY A 33 -1.57 -2.07 11.75
N ASP A 34 -1.88 -2.67 12.90
CA ASP A 34 -1.98 -2.01 14.20
C ASP A 34 -0.64 -1.98 14.98
N TRP A 35 0.40 -2.63 14.46
CA TRP A 35 1.71 -2.65 15.12
C TRP A 35 2.43 -1.30 15.00
N PRO A 36 2.99 -0.78 16.10
CA PRO A 36 3.80 0.43 16.04
C PRO A 36 5.02 0.23 15.14
N VAL A 37 5.20 1.10 14.15
CA VAL A 37 6.33 1.07 13.20
C VAL A 37 7.70 1.04 13.91
N VAL A 38 7.79 1.66 15.09
CA VAL A 38 9.01 1.66 15.93
C VAL A 38 9.49 0.27 16.31
N ASN A 39 8.58 -0.70 16.45
CA ASN A 39 8.87 -2.08 16.87
C ASN A 39 9.23 -3.01 15.71
N LEU A 40 9.08 -2.55 14.46
CA LEU A 40 9.35 -3.36 13.28
C LEU A 40 10.86 -3.51 13.04
N SER A 41 11.26 -4.71 12.62
CA SER A 41 12.59 -5.02 12.11
C SER A 41 12.90 -4.23 10.83
N GLY A 42 14.17 -4.19 10.42
CA GLY A 42 14.56 -3.52 9.18
C GLY A 42 13.86 -4.10 7.94
N GLY A 43 13.72 -5.42 7.87
CA GLY A 43 13.02 -6.12 6.79
C GLY A 43 11.53 -5.79 6.75
N GLU A 44 10.85 -5.82 7.91
CA GLU A 44 9.43 -5.43 8.00
C GLU A 44 9.19 -3.98 7.60
N LYS A 45 10.04 -3.05 8.06
CA LYS A 45 9.97 -1.63 7.64
C LYS A 45 10.12 -1.48 6.13
N ARG A 46 11.01 -2.26 5.51
CA ARG A 46 11.22 -2.26 4.06
C ARG A 46 9.99 -2.77 3.32
N ARG A 47 9.36 -3.85 3.79
CA ARG A 47 8.13 -4.40 3.18
C ARG A 47 6.95 -3.45 3.31
N VAL A 48 6.77 -2.80 4.48
CA VAL A 48 5.74 -1.75 4.66
C VAL A 48 5.99 -0.56 3.74
N ALA A 49 7.24 -0.12 3.59
CA ALA A 49 7.58 0.97 2.68
C ALA A 49 7.32 0.61 1.21
N LEU A 50 7.66 -0.62 0.80
CA LEU A 50 7.37 -1.12 -0.54
C LEU A 50 5.86 -1.24 -0.79
N CYS A 51 5.10 -1.72 0.19
CA CYS A 51 3.63 -1.80 0.13
C CYS A 51 3.02 -0.42 -0.14
N LYS A 52 3.45 0.59 0.64
CA LYS A 52 3.02 1.97 0.44
C LYS A 52 3.35 2.47 -0.97
N LEU A 53 4.59 2.26 -1.45
CA LEU A 53 5.00 2.72 -2.79
C LEU A 53 4.20 2.07 -3.92
N LEU A 54 3.82 0.80 -3.78
CA LEU A 54 2.99 0.12 -4.79
C LEU A 54 1.55 0.64 -4.78
N LEU A 55 0.99 0.93 -3.60
CA LEU A 55 -0.36 1.50 -3.45
C LEU A 55 -0.47 2.94 -3.98
N GLU A 56 0.63 3.69 -4.03
CA GLU A 56 0.70 4.99 -4.70
C GLU A 56 0.56 4.90 -6.23
N ALA A 57 0.55 3.68 -6.79
CA ALA A 57 0.39 3.38 -8.22
C ALA A 57 1.26 4.25 -9.16
N PRO A 58 2.60 4.31 -8.95
CA PRO A 58 3.48 5.13 -9.78
C PRO A 58 3.61 4.55 -11.20
N ASP A 59 3.70 5.43 -12.21
CA ASP A 59 3.92 5.01 -13.61
C ASP A 59 5.26 4.29 -13.84
N LEU A 60 6.26 4.59 -13.01
CA LEU A 60 7.59 3.96 -13.05
C LEU A 60 8.17 3.88 -11.64
N LEU A 61 8.53 2.68 -11.22
CA LEU A 61 9.20 2.41 -9.95
C LEU A 61 10.58 1.78 -10.23
N LEU A 62 11.65 2.47 -9.83
CA LEU A 62 13.02 1.95 -9.91
C LEU A 62 13.46 1.49 -8.52
N LEU A 63 13.76 0.21 -8.40
CA LEU A 63 14.21 -0.41 -7.16
C LEU A 63 15.62 -0.94 -7.36
N ASP A 64 16.57 -0.47 -6.55
CA ASP A 64 17.92 -1.02 -6.50
C ASP A 64 17.99 -2.07 -5.38
N GLU A 65 18.28 -3.32 -5.76
CA GLU A 65 18.39 -4.48 -4.85
C GLU A 65 17.26 -4.58 -3.80
N PRO A 66 15.97 -4.61 -4.20
CA PRO A 66 14.84 -4.53 -3.27
C PRO A 66 14.67 -5.77 -2.38
N THR A 67 15.25 -6.90 -2.79
CA THR A 67 15.09 -8.21 -2.14
C THR A 67 16.31 -8.64 -1.32
N ASN A 68 17.41 -7.88 -1.37
CA ASN A 68 18.61 -8.20 -0.62
C ASN A 68 18.31 -7.90 0.87
N HIS A 69 18.15 -8.97 1.68
CA HIS A 69 17.67 -8.99 3.07
C HIS A 69 16.14 -9.05 3.30
N LEU A 70 15.36 -9.65 2.38
CA LEU A 70 14.00 -10.13 2.70
C LEU A 70 14.00 -11.28 3.72
#